data_AF-A0A8K0UMW7-F1
#
_entry.id   AF-A0A8K0UMW7-F1
#
_cell.length_a   1.000
_cell.length_b   1.000
_cell.length_c   1.000
_cell.angle_alpha   90.00
_cell.angle_beta   90.00
_cell.angle_gamma   90.00
#
_symmetry.space_group_name_H-M   'P 1'
#
loop_
_entity.id
_entity.type
_entity.pdbx_description
1 polymer ?
#
loop_
_entity_poly.entity_id
_entity_poly.type
_entity_poly.pdbx_seq_one_letter_code
_entity_poly.pdbx_strand_id
1 'polypeptide(L)'
;MDDSFIKSYIGELLRSLRTQYLIDLIKPYTRLELTFLAKQLNVEKDEVEELLINLILEGKVHGRIDQVGMRLELDKNKPLERQRYNALEKWTEALEGIHAAVAGKNPGNVARGPGESMMSNIPADFYGGGPWGDRF
;
A
#
# COMPACT_ATOMS: atom_id res chain seq x y z
N MET A 1 49.76 -4.96 -26.14
CA MET A 1 48.82 -5.93 -25.51
C MET A 1 48.45 -6.89 -26.63
N ASP A 2 49.11 -8.04 -26.70
CA ASP A 2 49.13 -8.91 -27.90
C ASP A 2 48.50 -10.29 -27.67
N ASP A 3 47.64 -10.41 -26.65
CA ASP A 3 46.90 -11.64 -26.37
C ASP A 3 45.43 -11.49 -26.82
N SER A 4 45.04 -12.27 -27.82
CA SER A 4 43.68 -12.25 -28.39
C SER A 4 42.62 -12.86 -27.45
N PHE A 5 43.01 -13.80 -26.58
CA PHE A 5 42.11 -14.38 -25.58
C PHE A 5 41.85 -13.36 -24.46
N ILE A 6 42.88 -12.73 -23.91
CA ILE A 6 42.70 -11.74 -22.85
C ILE A 6 41.88 -10.55 -23.37
N LYS A 7 42.12 -10.10 -24.60
CA LYS A 7 41.36 -9.01 -25.22
C LYS A 7 39.86 -9.28 -25.32
N SER A 8 39.42 -10.51 -25.59
CA SER A 8 37.99 -10.81 -25.71
C SER A 8 37.26 -10.76 -24.36
N TYR A 9 37.93 -11.10 -23.26
CA TYR A 9 37.30 -11.20 -21.94
C TYR A 9 37.56 -10.01 -21.01
N ILE A 10 38.64 -9.25 -21.23
CA ILE A 10 39.02 -8.15 -20.34
C ILE A 10 37.93 -7.07 -20.26
N GLY A 11 37.22 -6.80 -21.36
CA GLY A 11 36.15 -5.80 -21.38
C GLY A 11 34.98 -6.16 -20.47
N GLU A 12 34.50 -7.41 -20.56
CA GLU A 12 33.42 -7.93 -19.70
C GLU A 12 33.85 -7.99 -18.23
N LEU A 13 35.08 -8.45 -17.98
CA LEU A 13 35.64 -8.50 -16.64
C LEU A 13 35.73 -7.11 -15.99
N LEU A 14 36.23 -6.11 -16.73
CA LEU A 14 36.30 -4.75 -16.23
C LEU A 14 34.92 -4.16 -15.96
N ARG A 15 33.93 -4.45 -16.83
CA ARG A 15 32.54 -4.04 -16.62
C ARG A 15 31.99 -4.64 -15.33
N SER A 16 32.11 -5.96 -15.13
CA SER A 16 31.61 -6.62 -13.91
C SER A 16 32.27 -6.11 -12.64
N LEU A 17 33.59 -5.85 -12.67
CA LEU A 17 34.33 -5.31 -11.54
C LEU A 17 33.92 -3.87 -11.21
N ARG A 18 33.71 -3.02 -12.23
CA ARG A 18 33.17 -1.66 -12.06
C ARG A 18 31.78 -1.68 -11.47
N THR A 19 30.90 -2.57 -11.94
CA THR A 19 29.54 -2.72 -11.40
C THR A 19 29.58 -3.09 -9.92
N GLN A 20 30.41 -4.06 -9.53
CA GLN A 20 30.56 -4.43 -8.13
C GLN A 20 31.09 -3.28 -7.29
N TYR A 21 32.15 -2.63 -7.76
CA TYR A 21 32.73 -1.49 -7.08
C TYR A 21 31.75 -0.32 -6.93
N LEU A 22 30.92 -0.06 -7.94
CA LEU A 22 29.86 0.96 -7.91
C LEU A 22 28.86 0.68 -6.79
N ILE A 23 28.40 -0.56 -6.64
CA ILE A 23 27.47 -0.96 -5.58
C ILE A 23 28.07 -0.70 -4.20
N ASP A 24 29.33 -1.08 -4.00
CA ASP A 24 30.02 -0.88 -2.72
C ASP A 24 30.28 0.61 -2.43
N LEU A 25 30.59 1.38 -3.46
CA LEU A 25 30.83 2.82 -3.37
C LEU A 25 29.58 3.61 -2.99
N ILE A 26 28.40 3.26 -3.52
CA ILE A 26 27.15 3.99 -3.23
C ILE A 26 26.51 3.58 -1.90
N LYS A 27 26.85 2.39 -1.38
CA LYS A 27 26.23 1.78 -0.19
C LYS A 27 26.19 2.66 1.06
N PRO A 28 27.16 3.54 1.40
CA PRO A 28 27.07 4.38 2.59
C PRO A 28 26.34 5.71 2.37
N TYR A 29 26.08 6.15 1.14
CA TYR A 29 25.54 7.49 0.85
C TYR A 29 24.04 7.52 0.55
N THR A 30 23.36 8.63 0.82
CA THR A 30 21.94 8.84 0.45
C THR A 30 21.78 9.63 -0.84
N ARG A 31 22.79 10.42 -1.19
CA ARG A 31 22.85 11.23 -2.41
C ARG A 31 24.29 11.29 -2.90
N LEU A 32 24.52 11.09 -4.19
CA LEU A 32 25.82 11.28 -4.83
C LEU A 32 25.67 12.03 -6.15
N GLU A 33 26.72 12.75 -6.54
CA GLU A 33 26.82 13.30 -7.90
C GLU A 33 27.36 12.25 -8.87
N LEU A 34 26.77 12.15 -10.06
CA LEU A 34 27.24 11.26 -11.13
C LEU A 34 28.65 11.64 -11.57
N THR A 35 29.02 12.93 -11.47
CA THR A 35 30.37 13.43 -11.76
C THR A 35 31.44 12.85 -10.84
N PHE A 36 31.11 12.62 -9.57
CA PHE A 36 32.00 12.00 -8.60
C PHE A 36 32.17 10.51 -8.90
N LEU A 37 31.07 9.82 -9.20
CA LEU A 37 31.08 8.41 -9.59
C LEU A 37 31.90 8.18 -10.86
N ALA A 38 31.72 9.02 -11.89
CA ALA A 38 32.48 8.96 -13.14
C ALA A 38 33.99 9.06 -12.93
N LYS A 39 34.43 10.00 -12.07
CA LYS A 39 35.85 10.14 -11.68
C LYS A 39 36.37 8.92 -10.93
N GLN A 40 35.57 8.36 -10.03
CA GLN A 40 35.98 7.24 -9.20
C GLN A 40 36.05 5.92 -9.98
N LEU A 41 35.18 5.73 -10.98
CA LEU A 41 35.17 4.57 -11.88
C LEU A 41 36.07 4.75 -13.12
N ASN A 42 36.56 5.97 -13.36
CA ASN A 42 37.32 6.36 -14.54
C ASN A 42 36.58 6.03 -15.86
N VAL A 43 35.33 6.47 -15.95
CA VAL A 43 34.45 6.32 -17.12
C VAL A 43 33.66 7.61 -17.35
N GLU A 44 33.00 7.72 -18.50
CA GLU A 44 32.13 8.85 -18.81
C GLU A 44 30.85 8.85 -17.98
N LYS A 45 30.25 10.04 -17.80
CA LYS A 45 29.02 10.18 -17.00
C LYS A 45 27.86 9.37 -17.56
N ASP A 46 27.75 9.32 -18.90
CA ASP A 46 26.70 8.59 -19.60
C ASP A 46 26.83 7.07 -19.36
N GLU A 47 28.06 6.54 -19.28
CA GLU A 47 28.31 5.13 -18.97
C GLU A 47 27.93 4.81 -17.50
N VAL A 48 28.21 5.72 -16.56
CA VAL A 48 27.76 5.56 -15.17
C VAL A 48 26.24 5.59 -15.08
N GLU A 49 25.58 6.48 -15.81
CA GLU A 49 24.12 6.57 -15.86
C GLU A 49 23.51 5.26 -16.39
N GLU A 50 24.03 4.73 -17.50
CA GLU A 50 23.60 3.45 -18.05
C GLU A 50 23.79 2.29 -17.05
N LEU A 51 24.94 2.23 -16.38
CA LEU A 51 25.21 1.25 -15.33
C LEU A 51 24.22 1.35 -14.17
N LEU A 52 23.93 2.57 -13.70
CA LEU A 52 22.98 2.80 -12.62
C LEU A 52 21.55 2.44 -13.03
N ILE A 53 21.13 2.77 -14.26
CA ILE A 53 19.82 2.38 -14.80
C ILE A 53 19.69 0.85 -14.78
N ASN A 54 20.67 0.13 -15.32
CA ASN A 54 20.67 -1.33 -15.33
C ASN A 54 20.57 -1.91 -13.91
N LEU A 55 21.34 -1.36 -12.97
CA LEU A 55 21.32 -1.80 -11.56
C LEU A 55 19.98 -1.53 -10.85
N ILE A 56 19.30 -0.43 -11.20
CA ILE A 56 17.97 -0.10 -10.68
C ILE A 56 16.92 -1.04 -11.27
N LEU A 57 16.97 -1.28 -12.59
CA LEU A 57 16.07 -2.20 -13.28
C LEU A 57 16.23 -3.64 -12.78
N GLU A 58 17.46 -4.06 -12.49
CA GLU A 58 17.76 -5.37 -11.87
C GLU A 58 17.34 -5.44 -10.38
N GLY A 59 16.97 -4.33 -9.75
CA GLY A 59 16.60 -4.27 -8.34
C GLY A 59 17.77 -4.41 -7.37
N LYS A 60 19.02 -4.33 -7.85
CA LYS A 60 20.23 -4.35 -6.99
C LYS A 60 20.44 -3.02 -6.27
N VAL A 61 19.93 -1.93 -6.84
CA VAL A 61 19.99 -0.57 -6.28
C VAL A 61 18.59 0.01 -6.19
N HIS A 62 18.24 0.56 -5.03
CA HIS A 62 16.96 1.23 -4.82
C HIS A 62 17.17 2.74 -4.74
N GLY A 63 16.74 3.44 -5.78
CA GLY A 63 16.88 4.87 -5.88
C GLY A 63 16.40 5.41 -7.22
N ARG A 64 16.64 6.70 -7.42
CA ARG A 64 16.27 7.45 -8.62
C ARG A 64 17.43 8.33 -9.08
N ILE A 65 17.51 8.53 -10.39
CA ILE A 65 18.50 9.41 -11.01
C ILE A 65 17.81 10.73 -11.32
N ASP A 66 18.34 11.81 -10.76
CA ASP A 66 18.03 13.19 -11.16
C ASP A 66 18.97 13.57 -12.31
N GLN A 67 18.43 13.53 -13.53
CA GLN A 67 19.19 13.82 -14.75
C GLN A 67 19.47 15.32 -14.92
N VAL A 68 18.68 16.21 -14.30
CA VAL A 68 18.90 17.66 -14.36
C VAL A 68 20.00 18.05 -13.38
N GLY A 69 19.91 17.56 -12.14
CA GLY A 69 20.91 17.78 -11.10
C GLY A 69 22.15 16.88 -11.22
N MET A 70 22.16 15.91 -12.16
CA MET A 70 23.18 14.87 -12.33
C MET A 70 23.53 14.17 -11.01
N ARG A 71 22.49 13.73 -10.29
CA ARG A 71 22.61 13.13 -8.95
C ARG A 71 21.83 11.83 -8.81
N LEU A 72 22.43 10.87 -8.11
CA LEU A 72 21.76 9.65 -7.66
C LEU A 72 21.19 9.90 -6.27
N GLU A 73 19.89 9.63 -6.09
CA GLU A 73 19.21 9.64 -4.80
C GLU A 73 18.81 8.22 -4.41
N LEU A 74 19.19 7.79 -3.21
CA LEU A 74 18.98 6.43 -2.73
C LEU A 74 17.87 6.37 -1.67
N ASP A 75 16.97 5.40 -1.82
CA ASP A 75 15.84 5.20 -0.92
C ASP A 75 16.25 4.42 0.33
N LYS A 76 16.98 5.06 1.25
CA LYS A 76 17.47 4.40 2.47
C LYS A 76 16.47 4.37 3.62
N ASN A 77 15.50 5.29 3.62
CA ASN A 77 14.68 5.55 4.79
C ASN A 77 13.21 5.33 4.51
N LYS A 78 12.76 4.08 4.42
CA LYS A 78 11.35 3.70 4.68
C LYS A 78 11.10 2.35 5.34
N PRO A 79 12.06 1.57 5.89
CA PRO A 79 11.69 0.29 6.50
C PRO A 79 10.81 0.51 7.73
N LEU A 80 11.16 1.47 8.60
CA LEU A 80 10.37 1.78 9.80
C LEU A 80 9.02 2.44 9.44
N GLU A 81 9.00 3.36 8.47
CA GLU A 81 7.75 3.98 8.00
C GLU A 81 6.82 2.94 7.38
N ARG A 82 7.31 2.07 6.49
CA ARG A 82 6.51 0.97 5.93
C ARG A 82 5.99 0.04 7.02
N GLN A 83 6.82 -0.30 8.02
CA GLN A 83 6.38 -1.11 9.15
C GLN A 83 5.26 -0.43 9.94
N ARG A 84 5.35 0.89 10.17
CA ARG A 84 4.30 1.68 10.83
C ARG A 84 3.01 1.70 10.02
N TYR A 85 3.08 1.95 8.71
CA TYR A 85 1.91 1.95 7.85
C TYR A 85 1.26 0.56 7.77
N ASN A 86 2.04 -0.52 7.66
CA ASN A 86 1.52 -1.89 7.69
C ASN A 86 0.85 -2.23 9.03
N ALA A 87 1.39 -1.76 10.16
CA ALA A 87 0.76 -1.95 11.45
C ALA A 87 -0.55 -1.17 11.58
N LEU A 88 -0.59 0.05 11.03
CA LEU A 88 -1.79 0.90 10.99
C LEU A 88 -2.89 0.28 10.11
N GLU A 89 -2.52 -0.28 8.96
CA GLU A 89 -3.43 -1.00 8.07
C GLU A 89 -4.09 -2.18 8.79
N LYS A 90 -3.29 -3.04 9.44
CA LYS A 90 -3.81 -4.16 10.25
C LYS A 90 -4.73 -3.71 11.38
N TRP A 91 -4.43 -2.58 12.02
CA TRP A 91 -5.29 -2.03 13.06
C TRP A 91 -6.61 -1.52 12.49
N THR A 92 -6.58 -0.93 11.30
CA THR A 92 -7.76 -0.46 10.57
C THR A 92 -8.64 -1.62 10.16
N GLU A 93 -8.07 -2.70 9.61
CA GLU A 93 -8.79 -3.94 9.28
C GLU A 93 -9.47 -4.56 10.51
N ALA A 94 -8.77 -4.61 11.65
CA ALA A 94 -9.34 -5.10 12.90
C ALA A 94 -10.51 -4.23 13.38
N LEU A 95 -10.39 -2.91 13.25
CA LEU A 95 -11.46 -1.97 13.60
C LEU A 95 -12.67 -2.12 12.68
N GLU A 96 -12.47 -2.29 11.38
CA GLU A 96 -13.54 -2.57 10.42
C GLU A 96 -14.26 -3.88 10.74
N GLY A 97 -13.52 -4.92 11.11
CA GLY A 97 -14.09 -6.19 11.58
C GLY A 97 -14.96 -6.02 12.82
N ILE A 98 -14.52 -5.23 13.80
CA ILE A 98 -15.31 -4.90 14.99
C ILE A 98 -16.56 -4.09 14.61
N HIS A 99 -16.42 -3.07 13.76
CA HIS A 99 -17.54 -2.27 13.29
C HIS A 99 -18.60 -3.14 12.60
N ALA A 100 -18.20 -4.02 11.68
CA ALA A 100 -19.09 -4.96 11.02
C ALA A 100 -19.79 -5.89 12.01
N ALA A 101 -19.06 -6.42 13.01
CA ALA A 101 -19.63 -7.27 14.04
C ALA A 101 -20.63 -6.54 14.95
N VAL A 102 -20.37 -5.28 15.31
CA VAL A 102 -21.28 -4.45 16.12
C VAL A 102 -22.52 -4.05 15.30
N ALA A 103 -22.34 -3.64 14.05
CA ALA A 103 -23.45 -3.32 13.16
C ALA A 103 -24.36 -4.53 12.92
N GLY A 104 -23.77 -5.72 12.70
CA GLY A 104 -24.53 -6.96 12.59
C GLY A 104 -25.21 -7.41 13.89
N LYS A 105 -24.61 -7.08 15.05
CA LYS A 105 -25.17 -7.35 16.38
C LYS A 105 -26.20 -6.31 16.85
N ASN A 106 -26.45 -5.25 16.09
CA ASN A 106 -27.52 -4.31 16.34
C ASN A 106 -28.73 -4.56 15.41
N PRO A 107 -29.49 -5.67 15.56
CA PRO A 107 -30.79 -5.83 14.90
C PRO A 107 -31.88 -4.93 15.51
N GLY A 108 -31.51 -3.98 16.39
CA GLY A 108 -32.38 -3.18 17.24
C GLY A 108 -33.09 -2.01 16.56
N ASN A 109 -33.58 -2.16 15.32
CA ASN A 109 -34.70 -1.32 14.86
C ASN A 109 -35.75 -2.06 14.01
N VAL A 110 -35.76 -3.40 14.01
CA VAL A 110 -36.88 -4.19 13.44
C VAL A 110 -37.38 -5.20 14.48
N ALA A 111 -37.75 -4.68 15.65
CA ALA A 111 -38.59 -5.40 16.60
C ALA A 111 -39.85 -4.57 16.84
N ARG A 112 -40.76 -4.59 15.86
CA ARG A 112 -42.16 -4.20 16.08
C ARG A 112 -43.03 -5.42 15.80
N GLY A 113 -43.27 -6.19 16.85
CA GLY A 113 -44.42 -7.08 16.96
C GLY A 113 -44.80 -7.17 18.44
N PRO A 114 -45.95 -7.73 18.83
CA PRO A 114 -47.14 -8.10 18.06
C PRO A 114 -48.44 -7.54 18.68
N GLY A 115 -49.53 -7.47 17.92
CA GLY A 115 -50.90 -7.42 18.46
C GLY A 115 -51.71 -6.17 18.11
N GLU A 116 -52.58 -6.31 17.12
CA GLU A 116 -53.99 -5.85 17.15
C GLU A 116 -54.63 -6.11 15.78
N SER A 117 -55.11 -7.34 15.59
CA SER A 117 -56.09 -7.64 14.54
C SER A 117 -56.83 -8.93 14.89
N MET A 118 -57.48 -8.93 16.05
CA MET A 118 -58.49 -9.93 16.42
C MET A 118 -59.59 -9.23 17.21
N MET A 119 -60.50 -8.54 16.52
CA MET A 119 -61.90 -8.36 16.92
C MET A 119 -62.58 -7.34 15.99
N SER A 120 -63.13 -7.81 14.89
CA SER A 120 -64.23 -7.11 14.21
C SER A 120 -65.01 -8.11 13.34
N ASN A 121 -65.75 -8.99 14.01
CA ASN A 121 -66.89 -9.65 13.37
C ASN A 121 -68.00 -9.78 14.41
N ILE A 122 -68.68 -8.67 14.66
CA ILE A 122 -69.94 -8.63 15.42
C ILE A 122 -71.06 -8.92 14.41
N PRO A 123 -71.93 -9.91 14.63
CA PRO A 123 -73.06 -10.17 13.74
C PRO A 123 -74.11 -9.05 13.87
N ALA A 124 -74.67 -8.65 12.73
CA ALA A 124 -75.60 -7.54 12.60
C ALA A 124 -77.04 -7.93 12.99
N ASP A 125 -77.29 -8.32 14.24
CA ASP A 125 -78.64 -8.74 14.67
C ASP A 125 -78.98 -8.39 16.14
N PHE A 126 -78.68 -7.18 16.62
CA PHE A 126 -79.24 -6.75 17.91
C PHE A 126 -79.44 -5.22 18.02
N TYR A 127 -80.32 -4.68 17.17
CA TYR A 127 -81.03 -3.43 17.47
C TYR A 127 -82.44 -3.79 17.96
N GLY A 128 -82.73 -3.52 19.24
CA GLY A 128 -84.11 -3.34 19.70
C GLY A 128 -84.46 -3.93 21.06
N GLY A 129 -84.62 -3.06 22.07
CA GLY A 129 -85.71 -3.18 23.05
C GLY A 129 -85.39 -3.48 24.52
N GLY A 130 -85.14 -2.41 25.30
CA GLY A 130 -85.44 -2.29 26.75
C GLY A 130 -84.66 -3.19 27.75
N PRO A 131 -84.78 -3.00 29.09
CA PRO A 131 -85.79 -2.25 29.82
C PRO A 131 -85.22 -1.45 31.02
N TRP A 132 -84.44 -0.39 30.80
CA TRP A 132 -84.04 0.52 31.89
C TRP A 132 -83.97 1.94 31.34
N GLY A 133 -85.05 2.69 31.53
CA GLY A 133 -85.19 4.04 31.01
C GLY A 133 -86.39 4.79 31.57
N ASP A 134 -86.70 4.58 32.84
CA ASP A 134 -87.56 5.46 33.65
C ASP A 134 -86.75 5.83 34.89
N ARG A 135 -86.40 7.13 35.04
CA ARG A 135 -86.49 7.95 36.26
C ARG A 135 -85.87 9.33 35.99
N PHE A 136 -86.72 10.36 36.13
CA PHE A 136 -86.48 11.82 36.11
C PHE A 136 -86.43 12.50 34.74
#